data_AF-A0AAC8WLS8-F1
#
_entry.id   AF-A0AAC8WLS8-F1
#
_cell.length_a   1.000
_cell.length_b   1.000
_cell.length_c   1.000
_cell.angle_alpha   90.00
_cell.angle_beta   90.00
_cell.angle_gamma   90.00
#
_symmetry.space_group_name_H-M   'P 1'
#
loop_
_entity.id
_entity.type
_entity.pdbx_description
1 polymer ?
#
loop_
_entity_poly.entity_id
_entity_poly.type
_entity_poly.pdbx_seq_one_letter_code
_entity_poly.pdbx_strand_id
1 'polypeptide(L)' 'MELHDLTLKKEVAREGAWEVLARINKIEDIIGQNTLLELIYKKFGDKTQEIPKMKLEDVENFEIIMQFLNNIFREIQGE' A
#
# COMPACT_ATOMS: atom_id res chain seq x y z
N MET A 1 11.13 7.81 20.21
CA MET A 1 10.13 8.31 19.26
C MET A 1 8.89 8.64 20.07
N GLU A 2 8.39 9.88 19.98
CA GLU A 2 7.19 10.25 20.73
C GLU A 2 5.94 9.59 20.14
N LEU A 3 4.87 9.48 20.95
CA LEU A 3 3.59 8.93 20.49
C LEU A 3 3.04 9.70 19.26
N HIS A 4 3.34 10.99 19.19
CA HIS A 4 2.99 11.85 18.05
C HIS A 4 3.65 11.39 16.75
N ASP A 5 4.96 11.09 16.79
CA ASP A 5 5.72 10.65 15.61
C ASP A 5 5.19 9.32 15.05
N LEU A 6 4.82 8.38 15.92
CA LEU A 6 4.24 7.09 15.49
C LEU A 6 2.85 7.30 14.87
N THR A 7 2.05 8.19 15.45
CA THR A 7 0.73 8.52 14.90
C THR A 7 0.85 9.13 13.51
N LEU A 8 1.78 10.08 13.34
CA LEU A 8 2.07 10.68 12.04
C LEU A 8 2.53 9.63 11.02
N LYS A 9 3.47 8.75 11.38
CA LYS A 9 3.93 7.65 10.52
C LYS A 9 2.77 6.75 10.07
N LYS A 10 1.85 6.41 10.97
CA LYS A 10 0.66 5.60 10.64
C LYS A 10 -0.25 6.29 9.63
N GLU A 11 -0.48 7.59 9.75
CA GLU A 11 -1.31 8.35 8.80
C GLU A 11 -0.64 8.41 7.42
N VAL A 12 0.66 8.71 7.36
CA VAL A 12 1.43 8.70 6.11
C VAL A 12 1.41 7.33 5.43
N ALA A 13 1.61 6.26 6.20
CA ALA A 13 1.51 4.89 5.69
C ALA A 13 0.11 4.56 5.17
N ARG A 14 -0.96 5.06 5.81
CA ARG A 14 -2.34 4.86 5.35
C ARG A 14 -2.60 5.58 4.04
N GLU A 15 -2.15 6.83 3.89
CA GLU A 15 -2.29 7.58 2.63
C GLU A 15 -1.55 6.87 1.49
N GLY A 16 -0.30 6.45 1.72
CA GLY A 16 0.46 5.73 0.70
C GLY A 16 -0.15 4.36 0.35
N ALA A 17 -0.79 3.68 1.31
CA ALA A 17 -1.51 2.44 1.03
C ALA A 17 -2.73 2.67 0.12
N TRP A 18 -3.47 3.75 0.33
CA TRP A 18 -4.57 4.13 -0.56
C TRP A 18 -4.07 4.46 -1.97
N GLU A 19 -2.89 5.09 -2.09
CA GLU A 19 -2.27 5.31 -3.40
C GLU A 19 -1.97 3.99 -4.12
N VAL A 20 -1.38 3.01 -3.42
CA VAL A 20 -1.10 1.67 -3.97
C VAL A 20 -2.39 1.01 -4.47
N LEU A 21 -3.45 1.02 -3.66
CA LEU A 21 -4.76 0.45 -4.03
C LEU A 21 -5.37 1.16 -5.24
N ALA A 22 -5.25 2.48 -5.31
CA ALA A 22 -5.72 3.25 -6.46
C ALA A 22 -4.91 2.95 -7.74
N ARG A 23 -3.60 2.72 -7.62
CA ARG A 23 -2.75 2.31 -8.76
C ARG A 23 -3.14 0.94 -9.30
N ILE A 24 -3.49 -0.01 -8.44
CA ILE A 24 -3.99 -1.32 -8.88
C ILE A 24 -5.21 -1.15 -9.79
N ASN A 25 -6.20 -0.37 -9.35
CA ASN A 25 -7.40 -0.11 -10.16
C ASN A 25 -7.04 0.55 -11.51
N LYS A 26 -6.13 1.54 -11.51
CA LYS A 26 -5.66 2.16 -12.76
C LYS A 26 -4.97 1.18 -13.69
N ILE A 27 -4.23 0.21 -13.17
CA ILE A 27 -3.59 -0.82 -13.99
C ILE A 27 -4.67 -1.72 -14.59
N GLU A 28 -5.67 -2.14 -13.81
CA GLU A 28 -6.78 -2.95 -14.32
C GLU A 28 -7.59 -2.23 -15.40
N ASP A 29 -7.70 -0.89 -15.34
CA ASP A 29 -8.28 -0.09 -16.43
C ASP A 29 -7.47 -0.18 -17.74
N ILE A 30 -6.16 -0.42 -17.67
CA ILE A 30 -5.25 -0.50 -18.84
C ILE A 30 -5.18 -1.92 -19.40
N ILE A 31 -4.98 -2.92 -18.54
CA ILE A 31 -4.71 -4.31 -18.94
C ILE A 31 -5.92 -5.25 -18.82
N GLY A 32 -7.04 -4.75 -18.31
CA GLY A 32 -8.22 -5.53 -17.95
C GLY A 32 -8.12 -6.16 -16.55
N GLN A 33 -9.23 -6.74 -16.09
CA GLN A 33 -9.30 -7.42 -14.79
C GLN A 33 -8.25 -8.52 -14.70
N ASN A 34 -7.50 -8.55 -13.59
CA ASN A 34 -6.42 -9.49 -13.39
C ASN A 34 -6.52 -10.15 -12.01
N THR A 35 -6.63 -11.47 -11.98
CA THR A 35 -6.82 -12.24 -10.73
C THR A 35 -5.68 -12.04 -9.72
N LEU A 36 -4.45 -11.83 -10.20
CA LEU A 36 -3.32 -11.53 -9.31
C LEU A 36 -3.47 -10.15 -8.67
N LEU A 37 -3.86 -9.15 -9.46
CA LEU A 37 -4.08 -7.78 -8.97
C LEU A 37 -5.26 -7.73 -7.98
N GLU A 38 -6.36 -8.43 -8.25
CA GLU A 38 -7.49 -8.55 -7.33
C GLU A 38 -7.06 -9.19 -5.99
N LEU A 39 -6.24 -10.24 -6.04
CA LEU A 39 -5.74 -10.91 -4.83
C LEU A 39 -4.78 -10.02 -4.04
N ILE A 40 -3.93 -9.25 -4.72
CA ILE A 40 -3.06 -8.25 -4.09
C ILE A 40 -3.91 -7.14 -3.45
N TYR A 41 -4.89 -6.59 -4.19
CA TYR A 41 -5.79 -5.56 -3.70
C TYR A 41 -6.47 -5.97 -2.40
N LYS A 42 -7.04 -7.19 -2.37
CA LYS A 42 -7.71 -7.71 -1.17
C LYS A 42 -6.75 -7.87 0.01
N LYS A 43 -5.65 -8.60 -0.19
CA LYS A 43 -4.68 -8.87 0.90
C LYS A 43 -4.03 -7.60 1.43
N PHE A 44 -3.68 -6.67 0.54
CA PHE A 44 -3.07 -5.41 0.90
C PHE A 44 -4.08 -4.46 1.54
N GLY A 45 -5.32 -4.45 1.05
CA GLY A 45 -6.45 -3.73 1.64
C GLY A 45 -6.73 -4.17 3.07
N ASP A 46 -6.80 -5.48 3.32
CA ASP A 46 -6.96 -6.05 4.66
C ASP A 46 -5.83 -5.57 5.60
N LYS A 47 -4.58 -5.63 5.14
CA LYS A 47 -3.41 -5.17 5.91
C LYS A 47 -3.42 -3.66 6.19
N THR A 48 -3.96 -2.87 5.27
CA THR A 48 -4.13 -1.42 5.43
C THR A 48 -5.07 -1.09 6.60
N GLN A 49 -6.10 -1.90 6.82
CA GLN A 49 -7.02 -1.73 7.96
C GLN A 49 -6.36 -2.01 9.31
N GLU A 50 -5.22 -2.70 9.33
CA GLU A 50 -4.49 -3.03 10.56
C GLU A 50 -3.53 -1.94 11.03
N ILE A 51 -3.24 -0.93 10.18
CA ILE A 51 -2.30 0.18 10.48
C ILE A 51 -2.54 0.84 11.85
N PRO A 52 -3.79 1.11 12.31
CA PRO A 52 -4.01 1.70 13.62
C PRO A 52 -3.39 0.89 14.78
N LYS A 53 -3.32 -0.44 14.63
CA LYS A 53 -2.82 -1.38 15.63
C LYS A 53 -1.32 -1.68 15.52
N MET A 54 -0.69 -1.27 14.42
CA MET A 54 0.73 -1.53 14.15
C MET A 54 1.65 -0.82 15.15
N LYS A 55 2.78 -1.46 15.49
CA LYS A 55 3.91 -0.81 16.15
C LYS A 55 4.83 -0.19 15.11
N LEU A 56 5.83 0.56 15.55
CA LEU A 56 6.77 1.22 14.65
C LEU A 56 7.39 0.27 13.61
N GLU A 57 7.93 -0.86 14.07
CA GLU A 57 8.54 -1.88 13.21
C GLU A 57 7.54 -2.44 12.19
N ASP A 58 6.28 -2.63 12.58
CA ASP A 58 5.23 -3.09 11.67
C ASP A 58 4.94 -2.04 10.58
N VAL A 59 4.93 -0.75 10.94
CA VAL A 59 4.74 0.36 9.98
C VAL A 59 5.93 0.45 9.02
N GLU A 60 7.16 0.33 9.50
CA GLU A 60 8.37 0.36 8.66
C GLU A 60 8.40 -0.82 7.68
N ASN A 61 8.03 -2.03 8.15
CA ASN A 61 7.88 -3.19 7.29
C ASN A 61 6.76 -3.00 6.25
N PHE A 62 5.67 -2.34 6.63
CA PHE A 62 4.56 -2.03 5.73
C PHE A 62 4.97 -1.01 4.65
N GLU A 63 5.74 0.02 5.00
CA GLU A 63 6.32 1.00 4.07
C GLU A 63 7.22 0.32 3.02
N ILE A 64 8.05 -0.64 3.42
CA ILE A 64 8.90 -1.40 2.48
C ILE A 64 8.04 -2.19 1.47
N ILE A 65 6.97 -2.83 1.94
CA ILE A 65 6.04 -3.57 1.06
C ILE A 65 5.35 -2.62 0.08
N MET A 66 4.90 -1.46 0.56
CA MET A 66 4.30 -0.42 -0.28
C MET A 66 5.25 0.04 -1.38
N GLN A 67 6.50 0.35 -1.04
CA GLN A 67 7.50 0.79 -2.00
C GLN A 67 7.76 -0.28 -3.06
N PHE A 68 7.88 -1.54 -2.65
CA PHE A 68 8.05 -2.65 -3.58
C PHE A 68 6.88 -2.78 -4.57
N LEU A 69 5.64 -2.74 -4.08
CA LEU A 69 4.44 -2.78 -4.92
C LEU A 69 4.37 -1.59 -5.87
N ASN A 70 4.63 -0.38 -5.37
CA ASN A 70 4.62 0.84 -6.18
C ASN A 70 5.66 0.80 -7.32
N ASN A 71 6.85 0.24 -7.07
CA ASN A 71 7.85 0.12 -8.13
C ASN A 71 7.37 -0.81 -9.25
N ILE A 72 6.79 -1.96 -8.91
CA ILE A 72 6.20 -2.88 -9.89
C ILE A 72 5.08 -2.18 -10.67
N PHE A 73 4.20 -1.47 -9.98
CA PHE A 73 3.05 -0.82 -10.60
C PHE A 73 3.45 0.33 -11.52
N ARG A 74 4.48 1.10 -11.18
CA ARG A 74 5.04 2.13 -12.07
C ARG A 74 5.59 1.55 -13.36
N GLU A 75 6.35 0.45 -13.27
CA GLU A 75 6.86 -0.24 -14.45
C GLU A 75 5.73 -0.71 -15.39
N ILE A 76 4.61 -1.19 -14.84
CA ILE A 76 3.44 -1.59 -15.62
C ILE A 76 2.75 -0.38 -16.27
N GLN A 77 2.70 0.76 -15.58
CA GLN A 77 2.10 2.00 -16.09
C GLN A 77 3.01 2.74 -17.10
N GLY A 78 4.28 2.36 -17.20
CA GLY A 78 5.28 3.07 -18.01
C GLY A 78 5.77 4.38 -17.38
N GLU A 79 5.69 4.50 -16.05
CA GLU A 79 6.19 5.63 -15.24
C GLU A 79 7.62 5.40 -14.71
#